data_AF-A0A2H5AY99-F1
#
_entry.id   AF-A0A2H5AY99-F1
#
_cell.length_a   1.000
_cell.length_b   1.000
_cell.length_c   1.000
_cell.angle_alpha   90.00
_cell.angle_beta   90.00
_cell.angle_gamma   90.00
#
_symmetry.space_group_name_H-M   'P 1'
#
loop_
_entity.id
_entity.type
_entity.pdbx_description
1 polymer ?
#
loop_
_entity_poly.entity_id
_entity_poly.type
_entity_poly.pdbx_seq_one_letter_code
_entity_poly.pdbx_strand_id
1 'polypeptide(L)'
;MTTRTPQTRAETAAHPTIRPTTDPSGPSDPSGPSGHADPDLVHEVGPVGEGSDDTPAHGPWSVRLAQQPSGRAALEVYEQGELLDVMVATALSPALLRGARRCTGTDAPTGFAWGRLPEGGAHPSVTFTEGRLKRRQFPARVVPLAGEFWLAWADGPCDSVLVEHSTGSTERLRTQRI
;
A
#
# COMPACT_ATOMS: atom_id res chain seq x y z
N MET A 1 -53.25 15.29 -29.27
CA MET A 1 -53.12 16.74 -29.49
C MET A 1 -51.66 17.08 -29.31
N THR A 2 -51.08 17.67 -30.35
CA THR A 2 -49.65 17.64 -30.67
C THR A 2 -49.10 19.05 -30.59
N THR A 3 -47.96 19.26 -29.92
CA THR A 3 -47.15 20.46 -30.10
C THR A 3 -45.68 20.06 -30.10
N ARG A 4 -45.10 20.10 -31.31
CA ARG A 4 -43.72 19.80 -31.66
C ARG A 4 -43.06 21.15 -31.94
N THR A 5 -42.05 21.54 -31.19
CA THR A 5 -41.31 22.79 -31.42
C THR A 5 -40.17 22.53 -32.40
N PRO A 6 -39.95 23.40 -33.40
CA PRO A 6 -38.96 23.20 -34.46
C PRO A 6 -37.53 23.57 -34.08
N GLN A 7 -36.65 22.94 -34.85
CA GLN A 7 -35.21 22.98 -34.97
C GLN A 7 -34.73 24.28 -35.65
N THR A 8 -33.68 24.91 -35.13
CA THR A 8 -32.91 25.94 -35.86
C THR A 8 -31.48 25.45 -36.07
N ARG A 9 -31.11 25.37 -37.35
CA ARG A 9 -29.80 25.03 -37.90
C ARG A 9 -29.25 26.29 -38.57
N ALA A 10 -28.03 26.67 -38.22
CA ALA A 10 -27.05 27.45 -38.98
C ALA A 10 -25.78 27.47 -38.10
N GLU A 11 -24.53 27.42 -38.56
CA GLU A 11 -24.02 27.96 -39.81
C GLU A 11 -22.64 27.33 -40.08
N THR A 12 -22.41 27.02 -41.34
CA THR A 12 -21.12 26.63 -41.92
C THR A 12 -20.26 27.88 -42.11
N ALA A 13 -19.01 27.85 -41.66
CA ALA A 13 -17.98 28.77 -42.15
C ALA A 13 -16.64 28.03 -42.30
N ALA A 14 -15.94 28.38 -43.38
CA ALA A 14 -14.88 27.63 -44.02
C ALA A 14 -13.51 27.70 -43.32
N HIS A 15 -12.71 26.66 -43.60
CA HIS A 15 -11.27 26.57 -43.39
C HIS A 15 -10.48 27.73 -44.00
N PRO A 16 -9.34 28.08 -43.39
CA PRO A 16 -8.11 28.29 -44.16
C PRO A 16 -7.04 27.23 -43.89
N THR A 17 -6.57 26.65 -44.99
CA THR A 17 -5.41 25.78 -45.13
C THR A 17 -4.12 26.49 -44.74
N ILE A 18 -3.35 25.93 -43.80
CA ILE A 18 -1.93 26.27 -43.59
C ILE A 18 -1.10 25.02 -43.91
N ARG A 19 -0.09 25.24 -44.76
CA ARG A 19 0.72 24.22 -45.43
C ARG A 19 1.68 23.51 -44.47
N PRO A 20 2.01 22.22 -44.73
CA PRO A 20 3.13 21.56 -44.08
C PRO A 20 4.44 22.05 -44.67
N THR A 21 5.30 22.65 -43.83
CA THR A 21 6.70 22.90 -44.17
C THR A 21 7.51 21.70 -43.69
N THR A 22 7.90 20.85 -44.64
CA THR A 22 9.00 19.90 -44.49
C THR A 22 10.31 20.65 -44.62
N ASP A 23 11.15 20.57 -43.59
CA ASP A 23 12.58 20.82 -43.68
C ASP A 23 13.33 19.57 -43.16
N PRO A 24 14.02 18.81 -44.01
CA PRO A 24 14.86 17.69 -43.60
C PRO A 24 16.34 18.08 -43.64
N SER A 25 16.98 18.24 -42.49
CA SER A 25 18.44 18.22 -42.38
C SER A 25 18.93 17.90 -40.97
N GLY A 26 19.61 16.77 -40.83
CA GLY A 26 20.72 16.59 -39.89
C GLY A 26 20.47 15.71 -38.67
N PRO A 27 21.03 14.48 -38.62
CA PRO A 27 21.19 13.74 -37.38
C PRO A 27 22.35 14.36 -36.57
N SER A 28 22.06 14.85 -35.37
CA SER A 28 23.09 15.16 -34.38
C SER A 28 22.90 14.21 -33.20
N ASP A 29 23.69 13.13 -33.21
CA ASP A 29 24.08 12.43 -32.00
C ASP A 29 24.85 13.40 -31.10
N PRO A 30 24.44 13.52 -29.83
CA PRO A 30 25.44 13.39 -28.78
C PRO A 30 25.12 12.18 -27.91
N SER A 31 26.02 11.19 -28.01
CA SER A 31 26.21 10.14 -27.02
C SER A 31 26.41 10.77 -25.63
N GLY A 32 25.35 10.84 -24.84
CA GLY A 32 25.41 10.91 -23.39
C GLY A 32 25.09 9.53 -22.85
N PRO A 33 25.89 8.95 -21.94
CA PRO A 33 25.53 7.67 -21.33
C PRO A 33 24.22 7.87 -20.58
N SER A 34 23.18 7.20 -21.09
CA SER A 34 21.96 6.90 -20.36
C SER A 34 22.38 6.35 -19.01
N GLY A 35 22.31 7.18 -17.98
CA GLY A 35 22.15 6.69 -16.63
C GLY A 35 20.84 5.92 -16.65
N HIS A 36 20.92 4.60 -16.85
CA HIS A 36 19.91 3.69 -16.37
C HIS A 36 19.83 3.96 -14.87
N ALA A 37 18.91 4.85 -14.50
CA ALA A 37 18.31 4.81 -13.20
C ALA A 37 17.69 3.41 -13.12
N ASP A 38 18.37 2.54 -12.40
CA ASP A 38 17.87 1.22 -12.02
C ASP A 38 16.47 1.44 -11.41
N PRO A 39 15.37 1.01 -12.06
CA PRO A 39 14.04 1.17 -11.49
C PRO A 39 13.76 0.13 -10.40
N ASP A 40 14.74 -0.71 -10.07
CA ASP A 40 14.62 -1.86 -9.17
C ASP A 40 15.37 -1.63 -7.85
N LEU A 41 15.18 -0.45 -7.22
CA LEU A 41 15.44 -0.33 -5.78
C LEU A 41 14.34 -1.05 -5.00
N VAL A 42 14.37 -2.38 -5.10
CA VAL A 42 13.64 -3.31 -4.26
C VAL A 42 14.23 -3.17 -2.86
N HIS A 43 13.56 -2.42 -1.99
CA HIS A 43 13.80 -2.57 -0.56
C HIS A 43 13.09 -3.86 -0.11
N GLU A 44 13.79 -4.97 -0.27
CA GLU A 44 13.43 -6.21 0.40
C GLU A 44 13.62 -5.99 1.90
N VAL A 45 12.52 -5.79 2.63
CA VAL A 45 12.53 -5.83 4.10
C VAL A 45 12.31 -7.29 4.47
N GLY A 46 13.36 -8.09 4.26
CA GLY A 46 13.47 -9.55 4.40
C GLY A 46 14.96 -9.93 4.41
N PRO A 47 15.37 -11.09 4.94
CA PRO A 47 16.68 -11.23 5.55
C PRO A 47 17.81 -11.29 4.51
N VAL A 48 18.52 -10.18 4.35
CA VAL A 48 19.96 -10.23 4.07
C VAL A 48 20.64 -10.03 5.41
N GLY A 49 21.33 -11.08 5.86
CA GLY A 49 22.14 -11.03 7.07
C GLY A 49 23.16 -9.90 6.99
N GLU A 50 23.50 -9.41 8.18
CA GLU A 50 24.55 -8.43 8.47
C GLU A 50 24.09 -6.96 8.49
N GLY A 51 23.64 -6.50 9.67
CA GLY A 51 24.06 -5.18 10.15
C GLY A 51 23.00 -4.14 10.52
N SER A 52 21.72 -4.49 10.70
CA SER A 52 20.76 -3.54 11.30
C SER A 52 19.76 -4.27 12.22
N ASP A 53 20.01 -4.15 13.52
CA ASP A 53 19.35 -4.85 14.65
C ASP A 53 17.92 -4.37 14.94
N ASP A 54 17.25 -3.75 13.96
CA ASP A 54 15.92 -3.17 14.13
C ASP A 54 14.84 -3.83 13.25
N THR A 55 15.20 -4.89 12.52
CA THR A 55 14.28 -5.60 11.61
C THR A 55 13.47 -6.66 12.38
N PRO A 56 12.14 -6.52 12.55
CA PRO A 56 11.35 -7.51 13.29
C PRO A 56 11.20 -8.80 12.48
N ALA A 57 12.10 -9.76 12.68
CA ALA A 57 11.92 -11.13 12.23
C ALA A 57 11.09 -11.90 13.27
N HIS A 58 9.76 -11.73 13.24
CA HIS A 58 8.86 -12.60 14.01
C HIS A 58 7.77 -13.17 13.09
N GLY A 59 7.94 -14.44 12.73
CA GLY A 59 6.96 -15.24 11.98
C GLY A 59 7.28 -15.39 10.48
N PRO A 60 6.45 -16.14 9.74
CA PRO A 60 6.67 -16.49 8.33
C PRO A 60 6.37 -15.36 7.32
N TRP A 61 6.32 -14.12 7.80
CA TRP A 61 5.84 -12.97 7.03
C TRP A 61 7.01 -12.23 6.40
N SER A 62 6.84 -11.78 5.16
CA SER A 62 7.76 -10.85 4.52
C SER A 62 6.98 -9.72 3.85
N VAL A 63 7.62 -8.56 3.71
CA VAL A 63 6.99 -7.38 3.12
C VAL A 63 7.93 -6.76 2.10
N ARG A 64 7.36 -6.23 1.02
CA ARG A 64 8.10 -5.50 0.00
C ARG A 64 7.45 -4.16 -0.24
N LEU A 65 8.28 -3.13 -0.34
CA LEU A 65 7.87 -1.84 -0.86
C LEU A 65 8.23 -1.74 -2.33
N ALA A 66 7.22 -1.54 -3.15
CA ALA A 66 7.41 -1.19 -4.55
C ALA A 66 7.13 0.30 -4.73
N GLN A 67 8.03 1.00 -5.43
CA GLN A 67 7.76 2.34 -5.92
C GLN A 67 7.33 2.24 -7.38
N GLN A 68 6.12 2.69 -7.68
CA GLN A 68 5.67 2.75 -9.07
C GLN A 68 6.28 3.96 -9.78
N PRO A 69 6.47 3.91 -11.12
CA PRO A 69 6.86 5.08 -11.92
C PRO A 69 5.92 6.28 -11.77
N SER A 70 4.68 6.04 -11.34
CA SER A 70 3.68 7.06 -11.01
C SER A 70 3.97 7.82 -9.71
N GLY A 71 5.03 7.45 -8.97
CA GLY A 71 5.42 8.00 -7.68
C GLY A 71 4.62 7.43 -6.49
N ARG A 72 3.70 6.49 -6.73
CA ARG A 72 2.89 5.89 -5.66
C ARG A 72 3.61 4.69 -5.05
N ALA A 73 3.75 4.70 -3.73
CA ALA A 73 4.23 3.55 -2.97
C ALA A 73 3.18 2.44 -2.98
N ALA A 74 3.62 1.19 -3.08
CA ALA A 74 2.82 0.01 -2.88
C ALA A 74 3.50 -0.90 -1.85
N LEU A 75 2.69 -1.45 -0.94
CA LEU A 75 3.09 -2.45 0.02
C LEU A 75 2.56 -3.81 -0.42
N GLU A 76 3.46 -4.75 -0.58
CA GLU A 76 3.17 -6.16 -0.83
C GLU A 76 3.42 -6.94 0.45
N VAL A 77 2.46 -7.79 0.82
CA VAL A 77 2.50 -8.60 2.04
C VAL A 77 2.49 -10.06 1.67
N TYR A 78 3.43 -10.83 2.22
CA TYR A 78 3.63 -12.23 1.91
C TYR A 78 3.61 -13.11 3.16
N GLU A 79 3.27 -14.39 2.95
CA GLU A 79 3.41 -15.47 3.93
C GLU A 79 4.11 -16.65 3.27
N GLN A 80 5.25 -17.09 3.82
CA GLN A 80 6.00 -18.23 3.28
C GLN A 80 6.31 -18.09 1.78
N GLY A 81 6.49 -16.85 1.29
CA GLY A 81 6.74 -16.54 -0.12
C GLY A 81 5.48 -16.34 -0.97
N GLU A 82 4.29 -16.64 -0.45
CA GLU A 82 3.00 -16.45 -1.16
C GLU A 82 2.44 -15.05 -0.92
N LEU A 83 1.98 -14.39 -1.99
CA LEU A 83 1.41 -13.04 -1.91
C LEU A 83 0.02 -13.09 -1.26
N LEU A 84 -0.14 -12.37 -0.15
CA LEU A 84 -1.40 -12.31 0.59
C LEU A 84 -2.25 -11.08 0.29
N ASP A 85 -1.61 -9.91 0.19
CA ASP A 85 -2.30 -8.64 -0.02
C ASP A 85 -1.36 -7.62 -0.67
N VAL A 86 -1.97 -6.69 -1.40
CA VAL A 86 -1.30 -5.54 -1.99
C VAL A 86 -2.09 -4.28 -1.64
N MET A 87 -1.39 -3.31 -1.08
CA MET A 87 -1.91 -1.97 -0.82
C MET A 87 -1.14 -0.96 -1.65
N VAL A 88 -1.84 -0.04 -2.29
CA VAL A 88 -1.22 1.12 -2.96
C VAL A 88 -1.53 2.37 -2.16
N ALA A 89 -0.60 3.30 -1.99
CA ALA A 89 -0.85 4.59 -1.35
C ALA A 89 -1.78 5.43 -2.24
N THR A 90 -3.09 5.35 -1.98
CA THR A 90 -4.13 6.11 -2.70
C THR A 90 -5.11 6.71 -1.69
N ALA A 91 -5.56 7.95 -1.88
CA ALA A 91 -6.47 8.63 -0.96
C ALA A 91 -7.91 8.04 -0.88
N LEU A 92 -8.18 6.92 -1.55
CA LEU A 92 -9.57 6.44 -1.78
C LEU A 92 -10.09 5.47 -0.72
N SER A 93 -9.30 5.06 0.28
CA SER A 93 -9.78 4.18 1.35
C SER A 93 -9.45 4.76 2.72
N PRO A 94 -10.47 5.08 3.54
CA PRO A 94 -10.30 5.57 4.90
C PRO A 94 -10.01 4.45 5.91
N ALA A 95 -10.07 3.18 5.51
CA ALA A 95 -9.81 2.06 6.40
C ALA A 95 -8.31 2.01 6.74
N LEU A 96 -7.96 2.24 8.00
CA LEU A 96 -6.57 2.12 8.45
C LEU A 96 -6.18 0.67 8.59
N LEU A 97 -7.10 -0.20 8.98
CA LEU A 97 -6.84 -1.63 9.15
C LEU A 97 -7.28 -2.38 7.89
N ARG A 98 -6.31 -2.90 7.15
CA ARG A 98 -6.58 -3.63 5.91
C ARG A 98 -6.63 -5.14 6.13
N GLY A 99 -5.66 -5.68 6.85
CA GLY A 99 -5.53 -7.12 7.00
C GLY A 99 -4.85 -7.52 8.30
N ALA A 100 -5.13 -8.75 8.72
CA ALA A 100 -4.49 -9.38 9.86
C ALA A 100 -4.50 -10.90 9.74
N ARG A 101 -3.39 -11.50 10.14
CA ARG A 101 -3.12 -12.93 10.11
C ARG A 101 -2.63 -13.39 11.48
N ARG A 102 -2.80 -14.68 11.74
CA ARG A 102 -2.20 -15.38 12.88
C ARG A 102 -1.46 -16.61 12.36
N CYS A 103 -0.24 -16.82 12.83
CA CYS A 103 0.49 -18.07 12.61
C CYS A 103 0.43 -18.92 13.89
N THR A 104 0.15 -20.22 13.75
CA THR A 104 0.15 -21.18 14.86
C THR A 104 1.19 -22.29 14.70
N GLY A 105 2.11 -22.17 13.73
CA GLY A 105 3.08 -23.22 13.37
C GLY A 105 4.51 -23.00 13.88
N THR A 106 4.79 -21.86 14.52
CA THR A 106 6.07 -21.52 15.13
C THR A 106 6.07 -21.83 16.63
N ASP A 107 7.25 -21.87 17.27
CA ASP A 107 7.42 -22.13 18.72
C ASP A 107 6.57 -21.20 19.60
N ALA A 108 6.21 -20.01 19.09
CA ALA A 108 5.22 -19.12 19.67
C ALA A 108 4.20 -18.68 18.61
N PRO A 109 2.87 -18.68 18.91
CA PRO A 109 1.89 -18.05 18.04
C PRO A 109 2.20 -16.57 17.86
N THR A 110 2.08 -16.07 16.64
CA THR A 110 2.37 -14.69 16.30
C THR A 110 1.23 -14.08 15.50
N GLY A 111 0.82 -12.88 15.93
CA GLY A 111 -0.11 -12.03 15.20
C GLY A 111 0.64 -11.09 14.28
N PHE A 112 0.08 -10.88 13.09
CA PHE A 112 0.58 -9.90 12.14
C PHE A 112 -0.59 -9.11 11.55
N ALA A 113 -0.47 -7.79 11.49
CA ALA A 113 -1.47 -6.90 10.93
C ALA A 113 -0.81 -5.79 10.13
N TRP A 114 -1.54 -5.28 9.15
CA TRP A 114 -1.05 -4.23 8.27
C TRP A 114 -2.16 -3.31 7.84
N GLY A 115 -1.75 -2.12 7.46
CA GLY A 115 -2.69 -1.06 7.17
C GLY A 115 -2.05 0.19 6.62
N ARG A 116 -2.88 1.22 6.49
CA ARG A 116 -2.49 2.55 6.04
C ARG A 116 -2.35 3.48 7.22
N LEU A 117 -1.38 4.39 7.14
CA LEU A 117 -1.30 5.49 8.09
C LEU A 117 -2.45 6.47 7.84
N PRO A 118 -2.98 7.10 8.90
CA PRO A 118 -3.88 8.24 8.77
C PRO A 118 -3.21 9.38 8.01
N GLU A 119 -4.02 10.24 7.40
CA GLU A 119 -3.55 11.53 6.88
C GLU A 119 -2.84 12.31 8.01
N GLY A 120 -1.59 12.71 7.78
CA GLY A 120 -0.74 13.32 8.79
C GLY A 120 0.25 12.36 9.47
N GLY A 121 0.25 11.07 9.13
CA GLY A 121 1.30 10.13 9.52
C GLY A 121 1.28 9.72 10.99
N ALA A 122 0.20 10.01 11.72
CA ALA A 122 0.07 9.61 13.12
C ALA A 122 0.06 8.08 13.28
N HIS A 123 0.82 7.54 14.22
CA HIS A 123 0.88 6.10 14.41
C HIS A 123 -0.40 5.58 15.07
N PRO A 124 -1.05 4.54 14.51
CA PRO A 124 -2.20 3.92 15.16
C PRO A 124 -1.77 3.18 16.43
N SER A 125 -2.64 3.15 17.43
CA SER A 125 -2.52 2.22 18.55
C SER A 125 -3.09 0.87 18.10
N VAL A 126 -2.28 -0.19 18.15
CA VAL A 126 -2.66 -1.53 17.69
C VAL A 126 -2.59 -2.51 18.85
N THR A 127 -3.68 -3.23 19.09
CA THR A 127 -3.77 -4.27 20.13
C THR A 127 -4.33 -5.54 19.54
N PHE A 128 -3.59 -6.64 19.70
CA PHE A 128 -4.11 -7.96 19.38
C PHE A 128 -4.91 -8.50 20.56
N THR A 129 -5.95 -9.27 20.26
CA THR A 129 -6.86 -9.79 21.28
C THR A 129 -7.18 -11.25 21.06
N GLU A 130 -7.44 -11.95 22.16
CA GLU A 130 -7.86 -13.35 22.16
C GLU A 130 -9.02 -13.55 23.12
N GLY A 131 -9.97 -14.39 22.69
CA GLY A 131 -11.00 -14.92 23.57
C GLY A 131 -12.23 -14.02 23.66
N ARG A 132 -13.39 -14.67 23.74
CA ARG A 132 -14.69 -13.98 23.84
C ARG A 132 -15.10 -13.67 25.28
N LEU A 133 -14.80 -14.55 26.22
CA LEU A 133 -15.26 -14.47 27.62
C LEU A 133 -14.28 -13.72 28.53
N LYS A 134 -12.97 -13.92 28.35
CA LYS A 134 -11.90 -13.19 29.03
C LYS A 134 -10.95 -12.68 27.95
N ARG A 135 -11.17 -11.44 27.51
CA ARG A 135 -10.37 -10.83 26.45
C ARG A 135 -8.95 -10.62 26.96
N ARG A 136 -8.02 -11.44 26.49
CA ARG A 136 -6.59 -11.18 26.64
C ARG A 136 -6.18 -10.16 25.60
N GLN A 137 -5.26 -9.28 25.99
CA GLN A 137 -4.71 -8.25 25.12
C GLN A 137 -3.21 -8.46 25.02
N PHE A 138 -2.70 -8.30 23.81
CA PHE A 138 -1.29 -8.43 23.49
C PHE A 138 -0.88 -7.11 22.83
N PRO A 139 0.04 -6.35 23.44
CA PRO A 139 0.52 -5.10 22.85
C PRO A 139 1.21 -5.43 21.53
N ALA A 140 0.96 -4.61 20.51
CA ALA A 140 1.63 -4.77 19.24
C ALA A 140 2.86 -3.85 19.15
N ARG A 141 3.94 -4.36 18.56
CA ARG A 141 5.01 -3.52 18.02
C ARG A 141 4.52 -2.98 16.67
N VAL A 142 4.35 -1.67 16.56
CA VAL A 142 3.93 -0.98 15.33
C VAL A 142 5.14 -0.36 14.65
N VAL A 143 5.29 -0.59 13.35
CA VAL A 143 6.37 -0.03 12.52
C VAL A 143 5.74 0.75 11.37
N PRO A 144 5.91 2.08 11.29
CA PRO A 144 5.52 2.87 10.13
C PRO A 144 6.43 2.54 8.94
N LEU A 145 5.89 2.64 7.74
CA LEU A 145 6.60 2.25 6.53
C LEU A 145 6.27 3.20 5.37
N ALA A 146 7.31 3.80 4.80
CA ALA A 146 7.24 4.77 3.70
C ALA A 146 6.31 5.97 3.96
N GLY A 147 5.99 6.29 5.22
CA GLY A 147 5.09 7.40 5.58
C GLY A 147 3.61 7.18 5.24
N GLU A 148 3.27 6.07 4.59
CA GLU A 148 1.94 5.78 4.04
C GLU A 148 1.31 4.52 4.65
N PHE A 149 2.14 3.60 5.16
CA PHE A 149 1.73 2.31 5.66
C PHE A 149 2.20 2.07 7.08
N TRP A 150 1.61 1.09 7.74
CA TRP A 150 2.12 0.56 8.99
C TRP A 150 1.99 -0.95 9.02
N LEU A 151 2.87 -1.57 9.79
CA LEU A 151 2.89 -3.00 10.09
C LEU A 151 2.85 -3.18 11.61
N ALA A 152 2.22 -4.25 12.07
CA ALA A 152 2.15 -4.55 13.49
C ALA A 152 2.33 -6.04 13.77
N TRP A 153 3.14 -6.36 14.77
CA TRP A 153 3.38 -7.72 15.25
C TRP A 153 3.03 -7.83 16.72
N ALA A 154 2.53 -8.98 17.14
CA ALA A 154 2.38 -9.32 18.55
C ALA A 154 2.73 -10.78 18.79
N ASP A 155 3.37 -11.03 19.94
CA ASP A 155 3.55 -12.37 20.45
C ASP A 155 2.28 -12.83 21.17
N GLY A 156 1.88 -14.07 20.91
CA GLY A 156 0.76 -14.71 21.58
C GLY A 156 -0.37 -15.09 20.63
N PRO A 157 -1.25 -15.98 21.10
CA PRO A 157 -2.43 -16.38 20.33
C PRO A 157 -3.35 -15.16 20.20
N CYS A 158 -3.66 -14.77 18.97
CA CYS A 158 -4.61 -13.70 18.70
C CYS A 158 -5.71 -14.21 17.75
N ASP A 159 -6.96 -13.83 18.01
CA ASP A 159 -8.09 -14.12 17.12
C ASP A 159 -8.65 -12.85 16.43
N SER A 160 -8.26 -11.67 16.92
CA SER A 160 -8.66 -10.38 16.39
C SER A 160 -7.57 -9.33 16.64
N VAL A 161 -7.58 -8.28 15.83
CA VAL A 161 -6.82 -7.05 16.06
C VAL A 161 -7.77 -5.86 16.21
N LEU A 162 -7.46 -4.97 17.13
CA LEU A 162 -8.11 -3.68 17.34
C LEU A 162 -7.11 -2.58 16.98
N VAL A 163 -7.56 -1.62 16.19
CA VAL A 163 -6.81 -0.43 15.80
C VAL A 163 -7.56 0.78 16.30
N GLU A 164 -6.91 1.60 17.10
CA GLU A 164 -7.45 2.87 17.60
C GLU A 164 -6.75 4.03 16.90
N HIS A 165 -7.57 4.93 16.37
CA HIS A 165 -7.13 6.16 15.72
C HIS A 165 -6.78 7.21 16.78
N SER A 166 -5.87 8.13 16.44
CA SER A 166 -5.62 9.32 17.27
C SER A 166 -6.84 10.22 17.42
N THR A 167 -7.80 10.12 16.49
CA THR A 167 -9.09 10.82 16.51
C THR A 167 -10.15 10.11 17.36
N GLY A 168 -9.85 8.92 17.90
CA GLY A 168 -10.74 8.15 18.77
C GLY A 168 -11.65 7.13 18.05
N SER A 169 -11.63 7.05 16.71
CA SER A 169 -12.30 5.95 15.99
C SER A 169 -11.57 4.62 16.21
N THR A 170 -12.32 3.52 16.18
CA THR A 170 -11.76 2.17 16.37
C THR A 170 -12.17 1.24 15.25
N GLU A 171 -11.23 0.49 14.70
CA GLU A 171 -11.45 -0.55 13.71
C GLU A 171 -11.06 -1.92 14.29
N ARG A 172 -11.81 -2.96 13.95
CA ARG A 172 -11.53 -4.32 14.40
C ARG A 172 -11.63 -5.31 13.26
N LEU A 173 -10.64 -6.19 13.16
CA LEU A 173 -10.63 -7.29 12.20
C LEU A 173 -10.36 -8.61 12.91
N ARG A 174 -10.99 -9.69 12.46
CA ARG A 174 -10.62 -11.04 12.90
C ARG A 174 -9.38 -11.48 12.15
N THR A 175 -8.39 -12.00 12.88
CA THR A 175 -7.20 -12.58 12.25
C THR A 175 -7.61 -13.83 11.50
N GLN A 176 -7.26 -13.90 10.23
CA GLN A 176 -7.53 -15.08 9.44
C GLN A 176 -6.49 -16.16 9.78
N ARG A 177 -6.95 -17.41 9.86
CA ARG A 177 -6.12 -18.60 10.02
C ARG A 177 -5.86 -19.19 8.62
N ILE A 178 -4.71 -19.83 8.43
CA ILE A 178 -4.55 -20.89 7.43
C ILE A 178 -5.07 -22.21 8.00
#